data_AF-A0AAU0WUC8-F1
#
_entry.id   AF-A0AAU0WUC8-F1
#
_cell.length_a   1.000
_cell.length_b   1.000
_cell.length_c   1.000
_cell.angle_alpha   90.00
_cell.angle_beta   90.00
_cell.angle_gamma   90.00
#
_symmetry.space_group_name_H-M   'P 1'
#
loop_
_entity.id
_entity.type
_entity.pdbx_description
1 polymer ?
#
loop_
_entity_poly.entity_id
_entity_poly.type
_entity_poly.pdbx_seq_one_letter_code
_entity_poly.pdbx_strand_id
1 'polypeptide(L)'
;METESPKVMSMKEAIAAFVHDGATVSIEGFTHLVPTAAGHEIIRQGRRDLTVVRMTADIVVDQMLAAGCVSRLVSSFVGNSSAGSLGELRRRIERADPAPLAFEEYSHYGMICRYLAGSQRLPFFPLRSYGGSDLPGINNALQKVTSPYPGPDGEPEQIYVVPPVNPDVTIIHAQRADRRGNTQIWGLTGIQAEAVYAADKAIVVVEELVEDEVVRSDPNRTLVPAHAVDAVVVCPRGAHPSFAQGYYDRDNAFYRAWSGISKDPQRLQEWLAEWVYGTADHAEYVAKQGEEFWAGLAVGEALSEPVNYGRRL
;
A
#
# COMPACT_ATOMS: atom_id res chain seq x y z
N MET A 1 -3.65 31.74 -14.22
CA MET A 1 -3.89 30.97 -12.99
C MET A 1 -4.84 29.86 -13.41
N GLU A 2 -4.30 28.73 -13.86
CA GLU A 2 -5.13 27.58 -14.20
C GLU A 2 -5.94 27.20 -12.96
N THR A 3 -7.26 27.16 -13.10
CA THR A 3 -8.15 26.59 -12.08
C THR A 3 -7.76 25.12 -11.95
N GLU A 4 -6.99 24.80 -10.91
CA GLU A 4 -6.57 23.45 -10.57
C GLU A 4 -7.84 22.57 -10.48
N SER A 5 -7.89 21.48 -11.25
CA SER A 5 -9.03 20.56 -11.21
C SER A 5 -9.24 20.05 -9.78
N PRO A 6 -10.49 19.88 -9.32
CA PRO A 6 -10.76 19.35 -7.99
C PRO A 6 -10.17 17.94 -7.87
N LYS A 7 -9.32 17.73 -6.86
CA LYS A 7 -8.69 16.42 -6.57
C LYS A 7 -9.55 15.53 -5.69
N VAL A 8 -10.51 16.11 -4.97
CA VAL A 8 -11.42 15.36 -4.12
C VAL A 8 -12.46 14.67 -4.99
N MET A 9 -12.52 13.34 -4.89
CA MET A 9 -13.44 12.50 -5.66
C MET A 9 -13.78 11.22 -4.90
N SER A 10 -14.79 10.49 -5.36
CA SER A 10 -15.14 9.18 -4.78
C SER A 10 -14.09 8.12 -5.09
N MET A 11 -14.06 7.05 -4.29
CA MET A 11 -13.18 5.89 -4.55
C MET A 11 -13.42 5.33 -5.95
N LYS A 12 -14.70 5.23 -6.36
CA LYS A 12 -15.09 4.74 -7.68
C LYS A 12 -14.50 5.59 -8.80
N GLU A 13 -14.60 6.91 -8.70
CA GLU A 13 -14.04 7.84 -9.69
C GLU A 13 -12.51 7.76 -9.74
N ALA A 14 -11.84 7.73 -8.58
CA ALA A 14 -10.37 7.67 -8.52
C ALA A 14 -9.82 6.38 -9.13
N ILE A 15 -10.37 5.23 -8.75
CA ILE A 15 -9.97 3.94 -9.32
C ILE A 15 -10.30 3.88 -10.82
N ALA A 16 -11.45 4.43 -11.24
CA ALA A 16 -11.82 4.44 -12.64
C ALA A 16 -10.89 5.30 -13.49
N ALA A 17 -10.43 6.42 -12.95
CA ALA A 17 -9.59 7.39 -13.63
C ALA A 17 -8.13 6.97 -13.73
N PHE A 18 -7.57 6.31 -12.70
CA PHE A 18 -6.12 6.10 -12.60
C PHE A 18 -5.68 4.63 -12.57
N VAL A 19 -6.59 3.68 -12.36
CA VAL A 19 -6.25 2.25 -12.40
C VAL A 19 -6.78 1.63 -13.69
N HIS A 20 -5.88 1.16 -14.53
CA HIS A 20 -6.19 0.53 -15.81
C HIS A 20 -5.72 -0.91 -15.84
N ASP A 21 -6.35 -1.74 -16.67
CA ASP A 21 -5.93 -3.12 -16.84
C ASP A 21 -4.48 -3.16 -17.37
N GLY A 22 -3.68 -4.08 -16.85
CA GLY A 22 -2.25 -4.19 -17.17
C GLY A 22 -1.33 -3.20 -16.44
N ALA A 23 -1.87 -2.27 -15.64
CA ALA A 23 -1.07 -1.30 -14.91
C ALA A 23 -0.22 -1.93 -13.79
N THR A 24 0.88 -1.28 -13.46
CA THR A 24 1.65 -1.48 -12.23
C THR A 24 1.03 -0.64 -11.12
N VAL A 25 0.44 -1.29 -10.13
CA VAL A 25 -0.27 -0.66 -9.02
C VAL A 25 0.47 -0.92 -7.73
N SER A 26 0.85 0.14 -7.03
CA SER A 26 1.39 0.06 -5.69
C SER A 26 0.30 0.32 -4.66
N ILE A 27 0.21 -0.55 -3.64
CA ILE A 27 -0.79 -0.49 -2.57
C ILE A 27 -0.04 -0.50 -1.25
N GLU A 28 0.35 0.67 -0.75
CA GLU A 28 1.33 0.78 0.33
C GLU A 28 0.74 1.29 1.64
N GLY A 29 1.33 0.79 2.71
CA GLY A 29 0.94 0.87 4.11
C GLY A 29 1.70 -0.24 4.84
N PHE A 30 1.96 -0.10 6.15
CA PHE A 30 2.82 -1.05 6.88
C PHE A 30 2.17 -1.50 8.17
N THR A 31 1.37 -2.58 8.11
CA THR A 31 0.46 -3.06 9.18
C THR A 31 -0.65 -2.07 9.58
N HIS A 32 -0.40 -0.79 9.34
CA HIS A 32 -1.13 0.42 9.59
C HIS A 32 -1.43 1.07 8.23
N LEU A 33 -2.61 1.67 8.07
CA LEU A 33 -2.99 2.41 6.86
C LEU A 33 -2.87 1.60 5.56
N VAL A 34 -3.17 0.31 5.59
CA VAL A 34 -3.26 -0.49 4.35
C VAL A 34 -4.53 -0.09 3.60
N PRO A 35 -4.50 0.43 2.36
CA PRO A 35 -5.69 0.95 1.67
C PRO A 35 -6.61 -0.16 1.12
N THR A 36 -7.16 -0.98 2.01
CA THR A 36 -8.03 -2.13 1.69
C THR A 36 -9.27 -1.74 0.89
N ALA A 37 -9.91 -0.62 1.23
CA ALA A 37 -11.08 -0.11 0.51
C ALA A 37 -10.80 0.15 -0.98
N ALA A 38 -9.58 0.60 -1.31
CA ALA A 38 -9.17 0.78 -2.70
C ALA A 38 -8.97 -0.56 -3.40
N GLY A 39 -8.37 -1.55 -2.72
CA GLY A 39 -8.28 -2.92 -3.22
C GLY A 39 -9.66 -3.53 -3.52
N HIS A 40 -10.64 -3.32 -2.64
CA HIS A 40 -12.03 -3.75 -2.87
C HIS A 40 -12.67 -3.06 -4.05
N GLU A 41 -12.42 -1.76 -4.24
CA GLU A 41 -12.95 -1.05 -5.40
C GLU A 41 -12.31 -1.51 -6.72
N ILE A 42 -11.00 -1.79 -6.73
CA ILE A 42 -10.31 -2.41 -7.89
C ILE A 42 -10.99 -3.74 -8.25
N ILE A 43 -11.31 -4.56 -7.24
CA ILE A 43 -12.04 -5.83 -7.41
C ILE A 43 -13.44 -5.60 -7.97
N ARG A 44 -14.23 -4.68 -7.39
CA ARG A 44 -15.59 -4.36 -7.86
C ARG A 44 -15.63 -3.87 -9.31
N GLN A 45 -14.65 -3.05 -9.71
CA GLN A 45 -14.53 -2.59 -11.10
C GLN A 45 -14.01 -3.67 -12.05
N GLY A 46 -13.61 -4.83 -11.53
CA GLY A 46 -13.14 -5.95 -12.32
C GLY A 46 -11.85 -5.65 -13.07
N ARG A 47 -10.95 -4.83 -12.48
CA ARG A 47 -9.64 -4.55 -13.05
C ARG A 47 -8.79 -5.82 -13.10
N ARG A 48 -8.00 -5.98 -14.15
CA ARG A 48 -7.30 -7.24 -14.45
C ARG A 48 -5.87 -7.00 -14.91
N ASP A 49 -5.14 -8.11 -14.97
CA ASP A 49 -3.77 -8.16 -15.49
C ASP A 49 -2.77 -7.24 -14.77
N LEU A 50 -3.07 -6.82 -13.54
CA LEU A 50 -2.26 -5.87 -12.79
C LEU A 50 -0.94 -6.47 -12.34
N THR A 51 0.14 -5.68 -12.42
CA THR A 51 1.35 -5.92 -11.64
C THR A 51 1.17 -5.23 -10.29
N VAL A 52 0.90 -5.99 -9.23
CA VAL A 52 0.76 -5.42 -7.89
C VAL A 52 2.13 -5.38 -7.23
N VAL A 53 2.56 -4.17 -6.83
CA VAL A 53 3.76 -3.93 -6.03
C VAL A 53 3.32 -3.68 -4.60
N ARG A 54 3.75 -4.53 -3.69
CA ARG A 54 3.49 -4.31 -2.27
C ARG A 54 4.56 -4.94 -1.43
N MET A 55 5.24 -4.16 -0.59
CA MET A 55 6.35 -4.68 0.23
C MET A 55 5.94 -5.84 1.14
N THR A 56 4.79 -5.71 1.80
CA THR A 56 4.25 -6.70 2.75
C THR A 56 2.89 -7.20 2.29
N ALA A 57 2.85 -7.98 1.21
CA ALA A 57 1.64 -8.61 0.72
C ALA A 57 0.89 -9.38 1.83
N ASP A 58 -0.36 -9.02 2.04
CA ASP A 58 -1.24 -9.48 3.11
C ASP A 58 -2.64 -9.79 2.54
N ILE A 59 -3.66 -9.76 3.41
CA ILE A 59 -5.06 -10.02 3.10
C ILE A 59 -5.55 -9.32 1.83
N VAL A 60 -5.27 -8.04 1.62
CA VAL A 60 -5.81 -7.33 0.44
C VAL A 60 -5.25 -7.90 -0.86
N VAL A 61 -3.98 -8.32 -0.88
CA VAL A 61 -3.36 -8.95 -2.05
C VAL A 61 -3.95 -10.35 -2.27
N ASP A 62 -4.19 -11.10 -1.21
CA ASP A 62 -4.83 -12.43 -1.28
C ASP A 62 -6.26 -12.34 -1.84
N GLN A 63 -7.02 -11.30 -1.45
CA GLN A 63 -8.33 -10.97 -2.01
C GLN A 63 -8.24 -10.62 -3.50
N MET A 64 -7.32 -9.75 -3.89
CA MET A 64 -7.14 -9.34 -5.29
C MET A 64 -6.67 -10.50 -6.18
N LEU A 65 -5.82 -11.39 -5.68
CA LEU A 65 -5.43 -12.62 -6.37
C LEU A 65 -6.66 -13.50 -6.62
N ALA A 66 -7.47 -13.73 -5.58
CA ALA A 66 -8.66 -14.58 -5.66
C ALA A 66 -9.76 -13.98 -6.56
N ALA A 67 -9.83 -12.67 -6.67
CA ALA A 67 -10.69 -11.95 -7.60
C ALA A 67 -10.17 -11.95 -9.06
N GLY A 68 -8.94 -12.44 -9.30
CA GLY A 68 -8.35 -12.48 -10.63
C GLY A 68 -7.79 -11.14 -11.12
N CYS A 69 -7.53 -10.19 -10.22
CA CYS A 69 -7.02 -8.87 -10.59
C CYS A 69 -5.52 -8.86 -10.94
N VAL A 70 -4.75 -9.78 -10.34
CA VAL A 70 -3.27 -9.72 -10.31
C VAL A 70 -2.66 -10.74 -11.26
N SER A 71 -1.87 -10.28 -12.24
CA SER A 71 -1.05 -11.12 -13.12
C SER A 71 0.35 -11.35 -12.57
N ARG A 72 0.92 -10.34 -11.91
CA ARG A 72 2.25 -10.39 -11.29
C ARG A 72 2.21 -9.75 -9.91
N LEU A 73 2.84 -10.40 -8.93
CA LEU A 73 3.06 -9.84 -7.60
C LEU A 73 4.55 -9.56 -7.41
N VAL A 74 4.89 -8.35 -6.97
CA VAL A 74 6.23 -7.97 -6.56
C VAL A 74 6.20 -7.65 -5.06
N SER A 75 6.89 -8.46 -4.26
CA SER A 75 6.85 -8.32 -2.80
C SER A 75 8.19 -8.71 -2.16
N SER A 76 8.34 -8.32 -0.89
CA SER A 76 9.45 -8.77 -0.05
C SER A 76 9.03 -9.64 1.14
N PHE A 77 7.73 -9.67 1.41
CA PHE A 77 7.14 -10.47 2.47
C PHE A 77 5.71 -10.81 2.08
N VAL A 78 5.32 -12.08 2.28
CA VAL A 78 3.96 -12.55 2.07
C VAL A 78 3.47 -13.17 3.37
N GLY A 79 2.36 -12.69 3.90
CA GLY A 79 1.81 -13.27 5.11
C GLY A 79 0.94 -12.33 5.93
N ASN A 80 0.36 -12.92 6.97
CA ASN A 80 -0.36 -12.20 8.00
C ASN A 80 0.42 -12.36 9.32
N SER A 81 1.23 -11.36 9.65
CA SER A 81 2.32 -11.41 10.65
C SER A 81 1.96 -12.03 12.00
N SER A 82 0.68 -12.00 12.40
CA SER A 82 0.23 -12.51 13.70
C SER A 82 -0.87 -13.57 13.62
N ALA A 83 -1.26 -14.03 12.43
CA ALA A 83 -2.53 -14.74 12.29
C ALA A 83 -2.61 -15.79 11.15
N GLY A 84 -1.48 -16.15 10.57
CA GLY A 84 -1.37 -17.29 9.66
C GLY A 84 -1.01 -16.89 8.23
N SER A 85 -1.35 -17.75 7.28
CA SER A 85 -0.90 -17.61 5.91
C SER A 85 -1.99 -17.10 4.97
N LEU A 86 -1.57 -16.62 3.81
CA LEU A 86 -2.41 -16.24 2.66
C LEU A 86 -2.71 -17.48 1.82
N GLY A 87 -3.96 -17.90 1.80
CA GLY A 87 -4.36 -19.19 1.24
C GLY A 87 -4.34 -19.23 -0.29
N GLU A 88 -4.81 -18.17 -0.96
CA GLU A 88 -4.81 -18.08 -2.42
C GLU A 88 -3.39 -17.94 -2.96
N LEU A 89 -2.60 -17.03 -2.36
CA LEU A 89 -1.20 -16.84 -2.75
C LEU A 89 -0.40 -18.15 -2.64
N ARG A 90 -0.50 -18.86 -1.51
CA ARG A 90 0.20 -20.14 -1.35
C ARG A 90 -0.27 -21.19 -2.33
N ARG A 91 -1.57 -21.26 -2.61
CA ARG A 91 -2.13 -22.22 -3.59
C ARG A 91 -1.52 -22.00 -4.97
N ARG A 92 -1.39 -20.75 -5.42
CA ARG A 92 -0.77 -20.43 -6.72
C ARG A 92 0.74 -20.66 -6.75
N ILE A 93 1.46 -20.32 -5.68
CA ILE A 93 2.92 -20.50 -5.64
C ILE A 93 3.29 -21.99 -5.48
N GLU A 94 2.65 -22.70 -4.57
CA GLU A 94 3.03 -24.08 -4.20
C GLU A 94 2.42 -25.14 -5.14
N ARG A 95 1.27 -24.84 -5.74
CA ARG A 95 0.49 -25.84 -6.50
C ARG A 95 0.10 -25.38 -7.90
N ALA A 96 0.39 -24.13 -8.27
CA ALA A 96 -0.03 -23.54 -9.54
C ALA A 96 -1.54 -23.65 -9.81
N ASP A 97 -2.34 -23.55 -8.75
CA ASP A 97 -3.80 -23.69 -8.79
C ASP A 97 -4.48 -22.36 -8.39
N PRO A 98 -5.38 -21.79 -9.23
CA PRO A 98 -5.82 -22.29 -10.54
C PRO A 98 -4.78 -22.10 -11.67
N ALA A 99 -3.77 -21.25 -11.43
CA ALA A 99 -2.67 -20.99 -12.34
C ALA A 99 -1.43 -20.56 -11.52
N PRO A 100 -0.21 -20.73 -12.05
CA PRO A 100 1.00 -20.23 -11.38
C PRO A 100 0.96 -18.69 -11.29
N LEU A 101 1.36 -18.17 -10.14
CA LEU A 101 1.53 -16.73 -9.95
C LEU A 101 2.93 -16.31 -10.43
N ALA A 102 3.01 -15.30 -11.29
CA ALA A 102 4.28 -14.62 -11.53
C ALA A 102 4.66 -13.83 -10.27
N PHE A 103 5.57 -14.38 -9.47
CA PHE A 103 6.01 -13.80 -8.21
C PHE A 103 7.47 -13.34 -8.30
N GLU A 104 7.71 -12.06 -8.08
CA GLU A 104 9.04 -11.46 -8.06
C GLU A 104 9.40 -11.06 -6.63
N GLU A 105 10.41 -11.74 -6.08
CA GLU A 105 10.80 -11.61 -4.69
C GLU A 105 12.06 -10.75 -4.52
N TYR A 106 12.02 -9.81 -3.58
CA TYR A 106 13.16 -9.02 -3.15
C TYR A 106 13.32 -9.11 -1.63
N SER A 107 14.51 -8.80 -1.11
CA SER A 107 14.64 -8.56 0.33
C SER A 107 13.82 -7.32 0.72
N HIS A 108 13.41 -7.22 1.99
CA HIS A 108 12.62 -6.07 2.45
C HIS A 108 13.36 -4.75 2.23
N TYR A 109 14.64 -4.69 2.59
CA TYR A 109 15.48 -3.52 2.33
C TYR A 109 15.71 -3.27 0.83
N GLY A 110 15.78 -4.33 0.03
CA GLY A 110 15.81 -4.23 -1.44
C GLY A 110 14.62 -3.46 -1.98
N MET A 111 13.40 -3.79 -1.56
CA MET A 111 12.20 -3.06 -1.96
C MET A 111 12.21 -1.58 -1.53
N ILE A 112 12.68 -1.27 -0.31
CA ILE A 112 12.89 0.12 0.13
C ILE A 112 13.81 0.86 -0.86
N CYS A 113 14.94 0.24 -1.20
CA CYS A 113 15.91 0.81 -2.13
C CYS A 113 15.32 1.02 -3.54
N ARG A 114 14.40 0.15 -3.99
CA ARG A 114 13.71 0.31 -5.28
C ARG A 114 12.77 1.52 -5.28
N TYR A 115 12.00 1.73 -4.22
CA TYR A 115 11.16 2.92 -4.07
C TYR A 115 11.99 4.19 -3.95
N LEU A 116 13.10 4.14 -3.21
CA LEU A 116 14.05 5.27 -3.12
C LEU A 116 14.64 5.60 -4.49
N ALA A 117 15.07 4.60 -5.27
CA ALA A 117 15.54 4.85 -6.62
C ALA A 117 14.45 5.43 -7.53
N GLY A 118 13.21 4.93 -7.46
CA GLY A 118 12.09 5.45 -8.24
C GLY A 118 11.77 6.91 -7.90
N SER A 119 11.57 7.20 -6.61
CA SER A 119 11.29 8.56 -6.12
C SER A 119 12.38 9.58 -6.44
N GLN A 120 13.64 9.15 -6.49
CA GLN A 120 14.79 10.01 -6.82
C GLN A 120 15.16 9.99 -8.30
N ARG A 121 14.42 9.23 -9.14
CA ARG A 121 14.71 9.02 -10.57
C ARG A 121 16.12 8.49 -10.84
N LEU A 122 16.62 7.64 -9.95
CA LEU A 122 17.89 6.95 -10.11
C LEU A 122 17.73 5.74 -11.04
N PRO A 123 18.75 5.41 -11.86
CA PRO A 123 18.70 4.25 -12.74
C PRO A 123 18.78 2.92 -11.98
N PHE A 124 19.35 2.92 -10.77
CA PHE A 124 19.42 1.78 -9.86
C PHE A 124 19.82 2.25 -8.45
N PHE A 125 19.68 1.38 -7.45
CA PHE A 125 20.16 1.59 -6.09
C PHE A 125 21.20 0.53 -5.69
N PRO A 126 22.41 0.90 -5.23
CA PRO A 126 23.41 -0.05 -4.76
C PRO A 126 23.18 -0.49 -3.31
N LEU A 127 23.33 -1.78 -3.02
CA LEU A 127 23.18 -2.32 -1.66
C LEU A 127 23.98 -3.61 -1.43
N ARG A 128 24.46 -3.79 -0.19
CA ARG A 128 25.26 -4.97 0.20
C ARG A 128 24.41 -6.17 0.67
N SER A 129 23.17 -5.94 1.08
CA SER A 129 22.36 -6.91 1.85
C SER A 129 21.95 -8.17 1.10
N TYR A 130 22.19 -8.26 -0.21
CA TYR A 130 21.97 -9.48 -1.00
C TYR A 130 23.12 -10.47 -0.93
N GLY A 131 24.33 -10.04 -0.51
CA GLY A 131 25.47 -10.92 -0.36
C GLY A 131 25.19 -12.03 0.65
N GLY A 132 25.40 -13.29 0.23
CA GLY A 132 25.19 -14.48 1.06
C GLY A 132 23.75 -14.99 1.12
N SER A 133 22.82 -14.38 0.38
CA SER A 133 21.44 -14.89 0.22
C SER A 133 21.27 -15.68 -1.08
N ASP A 134 20.21 -16.50 -1.15
CA ASP A 134 19.81 -17.22 -2.37
C ASP A 134 18.96 -16.36 -3.33
N LEU A 135 18.53 -15.15 -2.91
CA LEU A 135 17.68 -14.27 -3.72
C LEU A 135 18.24 -13.98 -5.13
N PRO A 136 19.55 -13.72 -5.32
CA PRO A 136 20.12 -13.55 -6.66
C PRO A 136 20.01 -14.79 -7.55
N GLY A 137 19.86 -15.99 -6.97
CA GLY A 137 19.67 -17.22 -7.72
C GLY A 137 18.25 -17.41 -8.27
N ILE A 138 17.26 -16.70 -7.71
CA ILE A 138 15.85 -16.79 -8.12
C ILE A 138 15.31 -15.49 -8.74
N ASN A 139 16.04 -14.39 -8.64
CA ASN A 139 15.65 -13.09 -9.18
C ASN A 139 16.75 -12.49 -10.07
N ASN A 140 16.57 -12.63 -11.39
CA ASN A 140 17.50 -12.13 -12.39
C ASN A 140 17.54 -10.60 -12.52
N ALA A 141 16.62 -9.85 -11.89
CA ALA A 141 16.70 -8.39 -11.85
C ALA A 141 17.80 -7.89 -10.89
N LEU A 142 18.30 -8.76 -9.99
CA LEU A 142 19.43 -8.44 -9.11
C LEU A 142 20.74 -8.55 -9.88
N GLN A 143 21.37 -7.42 -10.13
CA GLN A 143 22.61 -7.33 -10.90
C GLN A 143 23.77 -6.87 -10.01
N LYS A 144 25.00 -6.99 -10.50
CA LYS A 144 26.19 -6.43 -9.84
C LYS A 144 26.84 -5.35 -10.70
N VAL A 145 27.44 -4.38 -10.05
CA VAL A 145 28.29 -3.37 -10.69
C VAL A 145 29.61 -3.24 -9.94
N THR A 146 30.68 -2.93 -10.65
CA THR A 146 31.95 -2.54 -10.04
C THR A 146 31.85 -1.13 -9.49
N SER A 147 32.15 -0.95 -8.20
CA SER A 147 32.33 0.37 -7.61
C SER A 147 33.48 1.10 -8.30
N PRO A 148 33.32 2.39 -8.66
CA PRO A 148 34.44 3.20 -9.15
C PRO A 148 35.39 3.64 -8.03
N TYR A 149 35.02 3.40 -6.76
CA TYR A 149 35.83 3.69 -5.59
C TYR A 149 36.42 2.39 -5.01
N PRO A 150 37.66 2.43 -4.47
CA PRO A 150 38.28 1.27 -3.85
C PRO A 150 37.46 0.78 -2.65
N GLY A 151 37.41 -0.53 -2.48
CA GLY A 151 36.85 -1.18 -1.31
C GLY A 151 37.71 -0.99 -0.07
N PRO A 152 37.27 -1.52 1.10
CA PRO A 152 37.99 -1.41 2.36
C PRO A 152 39.43 -1.96 2.36
N ASP A 153 39.72 -2.90 1.45
CA ASP A 153 41.02 -3.53 1.23
C ASP A 153 41.87 -2.84 0.14
N GLY A 154 41.36 -1.76 -0.47
CA GLY A 154 42.00 -1.05 -1.56
C GLY A 154 41.69 -1.61 -2.95
N GLU A 155 40.98 -2.74 -3.05
CA GLU A 155 40.65 -3.41 -4.32
C GLU A 155 39.27 -3.00 -4.85
N PRO A 156 38.99 -3.16 -6.17
CA PRO A 156 37.67 -2.88 -6.72
C PRO A 156 36.58 -3.78 -6.10
N GLU A 157 35.53 -3.16 -5.56
CA GLU A 157 34.40 -3.88 -4.98
C GLU A 157 33.29 -4.13 -6.02
N GLN A 158 32.72 -5.33 -6.05
CA GLN A 158 31.45 -5.62 -6.73
C GLN A 158 30.28 -5.51 -5.75
N ILE A 159 29.29 -4.68 -6.05
CA ILE A 159 28.10 -4.49 -5.21
C ILE A 159 26.82 -4.85 -5.98
N TYR A 160 25.83 -5.41 -5.28
CA TYR A 160 24.52 -5.65 -5.88
C TYR A 160 23.78 -4.32 -6.11
N VAL A 161 22.97 -4.30 -7.15
CA VAL A 161 22.07 -3.20 -7.49
C VAL A 161 20.67 -3.72 -7.76
N VAL A 162 19.68 -2.89 -7.42
CA VAL A 162 18.26 -3.11 -7.78
C VAL A 162 17.78 -2.02 -8.73
N PRO A 163 16.94 -2.35 -9.73
CA PRO A 163 16.30 -1.33 -10.57
C PRO A 163 15.23 -0.58 -9.77
N PRO A 164 14.91 0.67 -10.12
CA PRO A 164 13.79 1.38 -9.51
C PRO A 164 12.48 0.61 -9.70
N VAL A 165 11.52 0.86 -8.81
CA VAL A 165 10.12 0.52 -9.06
C VAL A 165 9.37 1.83 -9.32
N ASN A 166 8.71 1.92 -10.47
CA ASN A 166 7.94 3.10 -10.86
C ASN A 166 6.51 2.66 -11.19
N PRO A 167 5.59 2.67 -10.21
CA PRO A 167 4.20 2.30 -10.44
C PRO A 167 3.51 3.30 -11.38
N ASP A 168 2.59 2.82 -12.22
CA ASP A 168 1.69 3.71 -12.97
C ASP A 168 0.79 4.47 -11.98
N VAL A 169 0.39 3.81 -10.90
CA VAL A 169 -0.39 4.41 -9.81
C VAL A 169 0.02 3.84 -8.45
N THR A 170 0.27 4.73 -7.49
CA THR A 170 0.41 4.40 -6.07
C THR A 170 -0.85 4.81 -5.32
N ILE A 171 -1.33 3.90 -4.47
CA ILE A 171 -2.45 4.13 -3.57
C ILE A 171 -1.93 3.98 -2.13
N ILE A 172 -2.17 5.02 -1.33
CA ILE A 172 -1.85 5.03 0.11
C ILE A 172 -3.09 5.37 0.93
N HIS A 173 -3.11 4.98 2.20
CA HIS A 173 -4.08 5.48 3.17
C HIS A 173 -3.39 6.46 4.13
N ALA A 174 -4.08 7.51 4.52
CA ALA A 174 -3.61 8.47 5.49
C ALA A 174 -4.75 8.85 6.44
N GLN A 175 -4.42 9.43 7.57
CA GLN A 175 -5.46 9.87 8.48
C GLN A 175 -6.24 11.07 7.90
N ARG A 176 -5.55 12.10 7.41
CA ARG A 176 -6.23 13.26 6.85
C ARG A 176 -5.48 13.96 5.75
N ALA A 177 -6.22 14.66 4.90
CA ALA A 177 -5.68 15.57 3.91
C ALA A 177 -6.56 16.81 3.77
N ASP A 178 -6.02 17.87 3.18
CA ASP A 178 -6.85 18.97 2.68
C ASP A 178 -7.34 18.71 1.25
N ARG A 179 -8.22 19.59 0.75
CA ARG A 179 -8.79 19.51 -0.61
C ARG A 179 -7.75 19.63 -1.73
N ARG A 180 -6.53 20.09 -1.42
CA ARG A 180 -5.42 20.22 -2.38
C ARG A 180 -4.56 18.96 -2.43
N GLY A 181 -4.73 18.04 -1.47
CA GLY A 181 -3.95 16.82 -1.35
C GLY A 181 -2.74 16.96 -0.43
N ASN A 182 -2.61 18.04 0.35
CA ASN A 182 -1.60 18.06 1.40
C ASN A 182 -2.00 17.05 2.47
N THR A 183 -1.27 15.94 2.52
CA THR A 183 -1.65 14.74 3.25
C THR A 183 -0.80 14.61 4.50
N GLN A 184 -1.47 14.55 5.64
CA GLN A 184 -0.83 14.32 6.93
C GLN A 184 -0.92 12.85 7.32
N ILE A 185 0.24 12.31 7.71
CA ILE A 185 0.39 10.91 8.10
C ILE A 185 1.18 10.84 9.40
N TRP A 186 0.72 10.04 10.36
CA TRP A 186 1.45 9.79 11.60
C TRP A 186 1.38 8.32 12.01
N GLY A 187 2.23 7.92 12.96
CA GLY A 187 2.34 6.53 13.40
C GLY A 187 3.34 5.74 12.56
N LEU A 188 2.98 4.52 12.19
CA LEU A 188 3.81 3.67 11.32
C LEU A 188 3.60 4.08 9.86
N THR A 189 4.47 4.92 9.34
CA THR A 189 4.32 5.54 8.01
C THR A 189 4.82 4.64 6.88
N GLY A 190 5.71 3.69 7.17
CA GLY A 190 6.33 2.84 6.14
C GLY A 190 7.07 3.65 5.08
N ILE A 191 6.97 3.22 3.82
CA ILE A 191 7.61 3.82 2.64
C ILE A 191 6.62 4.65 1.79
N GLN A 192 5.48 5.04 2.38
CA GLN A 192 4.33 5.60 1.64
C GLN A 192 4.68 6.86 0.83
N ALA A 193 5.52 7.75 1.37
CA ALA A 193 5.89 8.98 0.68
C ALA A 193 6.76 8.67 -0.55
N GLU A 194 7.77 7.82 -0.39
CA GLU A 194 8.64 7.37 -1.47
C GLU A 194 7.85 6.59 -2.53
N ALA A 195 6.88 5.77 -2.14
CA ALA A 195 6.00 5.07 -3.08
C ALA A 195 5.16 6.04 -3.91
N VAL A 196 4.65 7.13 -3.32
CA VAL A 196 3.95 8.20 -4.04
C VAL A 196 4.89 8.87 -5.03
N TYR A 197 6.09 9.27 -4.59
CA TYR A 197 7.05 9.96 -5.46
C TYR A 197 7.62 9.07 -6.57
N ALA A 198 7.62 7.76 -6.39
CA ALA A 198 8.05 6.80 -7.39
C ALA A 198 7.01 6.58 -8.50
N ALA A 199 5.74 6.97 -8.29
CA ALA A 199 4.66 6.69 -9.23
C ALA A 199 4.36 7.85 -10.18
N ASP A 200 3.73 7.51 -11.31
CA ASP A 200 3.20 8.50 -12.26
C ASP A 200 1.92 9.17 -11.75
N LYS A 201 1.10 8.41 -11.00
CA LYS A 201 -0.14 8.87 -10.37
C LYS A 201 -0.23 8.47 -8.90
N ALA A 202 -0.88 9.32 -8.10
CA ALA A 202 -1.09 9.05 -6.68
C ALA A 202 -2.54 9.29 -6.23
N ILE A 203 -3.11 8.26 -5.60
CA ILE A 203 -4.40 8.31 -4.91
C ILE A 203 -4.14 8.25 -3.40
N VAL A 204 -4.59 9.26 -2.68
CA VAL A 204 -4.57 9.28 -1.22
C VAL A 204 -5.97 9.03 -0.69
N VAL A 205 -6.14 7.91 -0.01
CA VAL A 205 -7.36 7.60 0.73
C VAL A 205 -7.22 8.14 2.15
N VAL A 206 -8.23 8.84 2.66
CA VAL A 206 -8.18 9.46 3.99
C VAL A 206 -9.38 9.12 4.85
N GLU A 207 -9.16 9.04 6.16
CA GLU A 207 -10.24 8.96 7.14
C GLU A 207 -11.04 10.27 7.19
N GLU A 208 -10.35 11.42 7.04
CA GLU A 208 -10.97 12.75 7.19
C GLU A 208 -10.40 13.76 6.18
N LEU A 209 -11.28 14.62 5.65
CA LEU A 209 -10.89 15.83 4.93
C LEU A 209 -10.92 17.02 5.89
N VAL A 210 -9.82 17.77 5.96
CA VAL A 210 -9.70 18.95 6.83
C VAL A 210 -9.47 20.24 6.04
N GLU A 211 -9.72 21.37 6.68
CA GLU A 211 -9.37 22.67 6.09
C GLU A 211 -7.85 22.89 6.04
N ASP A 212 -7.42 23.70 5.07
CA ASP A 212 -6.01 24.05 4.83
C ASP A 212 -5.33 24.57 6.13
N GLU A 213 -6.05 25.31 6.98
CA GLU A 213 -5.55 25.83 8.27
C GLU A 213 -5.10 24.72 9.23
N VAL A 214 -5.80 23.58 9.25
CA VAL A 214 -5.44 22.43 10.10
C VAL A 214 -4.11 21.86 9.63
N VAL A 215 -3.93 21.69 8.32
CA VAL A 215 -2.67 21.22 7.75
C VAL A 215 -1.53 22.19 8.05
N ARG A 216 -1.78 23.50 7.89
CA ARG A 216 -0.80 24.57 8.15
C ARG A 216 -0.45 24.73 9.63
N SER A 217 -1.31 24.27 10.53
CA SER A 217 -1.05 24.33 11.98
C SER A 217 0.05 23.36 12.43
N ASP A 218 0.26 22.28 11.68
CA ASP A 218 1.37 21.35 11.91
C ASP A 218 1.97 20.81 10.61
N PRO A 219 2.73 21.64 9.88
CA PRO A 219 3.22 21.29 8.55
C PRO A 219 4.22 20.12 8.56
N ASN A 220 4.85 19.82 9.71
CA ASN A 220 5.79 18.72 9.84
C ASN A 220 5.12 17.33 9.74
N ARG A 221 3.79 17.23 9.92
CA ARG A 221 3.05 15.98 9.67
C ARG A 221 2.69 15.78 8.20
N THR A 222 2.86 16.78 7.36
CA THR A 222 2.55 16.69 5.92
C THR A 222 3.68 15.95 5.21
N LEU A 223 3.53 14.63 5.08
CA LEU A 223 4.54 13.78 4.42
C LEU A 223 4.38 13.74 2.90
N VAL A 224 3.15 13.92 2.41
CA VAL A 224 2.87 13.98 0.97
C VAL A 224 2.22 15.33 0.65
N PRO A 225 2.95 16.27 0.02
CA PRO A 225 2.43 17.57 -0.35
C PRO A 225 1.52 17.50 -1.58
N ALA A 226 0.64 18.48 -1.71
CA ALA A 226 -0.39 18.55 -2.75
C ALA A 226 0.11 18.28 -4.19
N HIS A 227 1.31 18.72 -4.56
CA HIS A 227 1.82 18.56 -5.92
C HIS A 227 2.09 17.11 -6.32
N ALA A 228 2.23 16.21 -5.35
CA ALA A 228 2.46 14.79 -5.55
C ALA A 228 1.17 13.95 -5.50
N VAL A 229 0.00 14.59 -5.41
CA VAL A 229 -1.31 13.92 -5.31
C VAL A 229 -2.18 14.27 -6.50
N ASP A 230 -2.75 13.25 -7.14
CA ASP A 230 -3.72 13.38 -8.23
C ASP A 230 -5.17 13.23 -7.74
N ALA A 231 -5.41 12.40 -6.71
CA ALA A 231 -6.73 12.20 -6.12
C ALA A 231 -6.72 12.11 -4.59
N VAL A 232 -7.71 12.73 -3.95
CA VAL A 232 -8.02 12.61 -2.52
C VAL A 232 -9.38 11.94 -2.39
N VAL A 233 -9.43 10.81 -1.67
CA VAL A 233 -10.65 10.03 -1.47
C VAL A 233 -10.96 9.95 0.01
N VAL A 234 -12.07 10.53 0.43
CA VAL A 234 -12.55 10.41 1.83
C VAL A 234 -13.25 9.07 1.98
N CYS A 235 -12.66 8.16 2.75
CA CYS A 235 -13.16 6.81 2.96
C CYS A 235 -12.88 6.37 4.40
N PRO A 236 -13.72 6.81 5.37
CA PRO A 236 -13.56 6.42 6.77
C PRO A 236 -13.55 4.91 6.93
N ARG A 237 -12.69 4.42 7.82
CA ARG A 237 -12.39 3.01 8.05
C ARG A 237 -11.88 2.29 6.80
N GLY A 238 -11.32 3.04 5.86
CA GLY A 238 -10.88 2.51 4.57
C GLY A 238 -9.65 1.61 4.66
N ALA A 239 -8.96 1.62 5.81
CA ALA A 239 -7.83 0.72 6.04
C ALA A 239 -8.24 -0.62 6.67
N HIS A 240 -9.47 -0.79 7.16
CA HIS A 240 -9.92 -2.04 7.80
C HIS A 240 -9.63 -3.25 6.89
N PRO A 241 -9.05 -4.35 7.41
CA PRO A 241 -8.86 -4.72 8.82
C PRO A 241 -7.63 -4.13 9.51
N SER A 242 -6.75 -3.44 8.76
CA SER A 242 -5.65 -2.67 9.32
C SER A 242 -6.18 -1.48 10.11
N PHE A 243 -5.42 -1.04 11.12
CA PHE A 243 -5.77 0.09 11.96
C PHE A 243 -5.38 1.42 11.30
N ALA A 244 -6.06 2.49 11.71
CA ALA A 244 -5.68 3.87 11.44
C ALA A 244 -5.51 4.57 12.79
N GLN A 245 -4.26 4.89 13.15
CA GLN A 245 -3.92 5.37 14.48
C GLN A 245 -4.69 6.66 14.83
N GLY A 246 -5.43 6.61 15.94
CA GLY A 246 -6.29 7.70 16.41
C GLY A 246 -7.74 7.63 15.91
N TYR A 247 -8.06 6.71 14.99
CA TYR A 247 -9.42 6.53 14.45
C TYR A 247 -10.05 5.22 14.91
N TYR A 248 -9.34 4.09 14.79
CA TYR A 248 -9.80 2.76 15.26
C TYR A 248 -8.63 1.76 15.35
N ASP A 249 -8.80 0.73 16.18
CA ASP A 249 -7.82 -0.33 16.43
C ASP A 249 -7.89 -1.46 15.37
N ARG A 250 -6.88 -2.32 15.36
CA ARG A 250 -6.72 -3.40 14.40
C ARG A 250 -7.75 -4.50 14.64
N ASP A 251 -8.40 -4.96 13.59
CA ASP A 251 -9.30 -6.10 13.65
C ASP A 251 -8.53 -7.43 13.69
N ASN A 252 -7.98 -7.72 14.87
CA ASN A 252 -7.23 -8.94 15.14
C ASN A 252 -8.08 -10.21 14.97
N ALA A 253 -9.40 -10.13 15.16
CA ALA A 253 -10.29 -11.27 14.98
C ALA A 253 -10.37 -11.65 13.49
N PHE A 254 -10.57 -10.66 12.62
CA PHE A 254 -10.59 -10.87 11.18
C PHE A 254 -9.23 -11.35 10.64
N TYR A 255 -8.13 -10.77 11.11
CA TYR A 255 -6.80 -11.28 10.76
C TYR A 255 -6.67 -12.78 11.10
N ARG A 256 -7.04 -13.22 12.31
CA ARG A 256 -7.01 -14.65 12.71
C ARG A 256 -7.96 -15.53 11.90
N ALA A 257 -9.13 -15.03 11.54
CA ALA A 257 -10.10 -15.77 10.74
C ALA A 257 -9.63 -15.97 9.28
N TRP A 258 -8.85 -15.02 8.73
CA TRP A 258 -8.49 -15.01 7.31
C TRP A 258 -7.82 -16.28 6.82
N SER A 259 -6.91 -16.88 7.61
CA SER A 259 -6.23 -18.12 7.19
C SER A 259 -7.21 -19.29 7.03
N GLY A 260 -8.31 -19.31 7.78
CA GLY A 260 -9.37 -20.32 7.64
C GLY A 260 -10.28 -20.05 6.44
N ILE A 261 -10.52 -18.78 6.11
CA ILE A 261 -11.30 -18.34 4.95
C ILE A 261 -10.53 -18.63 3.66
N SER A 262 -9.32 -18.10 3.53
CA SER A 262 -8.53 -18.13 2.27
C SER A 262 -8.00 -19.51 1.87
N LYS A 263 -7.86 -20.42 2.84
CA LYS A 263 -7.37 -21.79 2.58
C LYS A 263 -8.34 -22.57 1.70
N ASP A 264 -9.64 -22.34 1.83
CA ASP A 264 -10.68 -22.99 1.05
C ASP A 264 -11.11 -22.07 -0.11
N PRO A 265 -10.87 -22.45 -1.38
CA PRO A 265 -11.24 -21.63 -2.54
C PRO A 265 -12.72 -21.26 -2.57
N GLN A 266 -13.62 -22.18 -2.19
CA GLN A 266 -15.05 -21.93 -2.24
C GLN A 266 -15.44 -20.87 -1.20
N ARG A 267 -14.99 -21.04 0.05
CA ARG A 267 -15.25 -20.07 1.12
C ARG A 267 -14.68 -18.69 0.81
N LEU A 268 -13.51 -18.64 0.18
CA LEU A 268 -12.91 -17.38 -0.24
C LEU A 268 -13.75 -16.67 -1.31
N GLN A 269 -14.27 -17.41 -2.30
CA GLN A 269 -15.18 -16.85 -3.31
C GLN A 269 -16.52 -16.41 -2.71
N GLU A 270 -17.09 -17.19 -1.78
CA GLU A 270 -18.28 -16.81 -1.03
C GLU A 270 -18.05 -15.52 -0.24
N TRP A 271 -16.89 -15.38 0.40
CA TRP A 271 -16.52 -14.15 1.12
C TRP A 271 -16.42 -12.95 0.17
N LEU A 272 -15.77 -13.09 -1.00
CA LEU A 272 -15.70 -12.02 -2.00
C LEU A 272 -17.09 -11.64 -2.52
N ALA A 273 -17.93 -12.63 -2.82
CA ALA A 273 -19.31 -12.44 -3.26
C ALA A 273 -20.13 -11.64 -2.24
N GLU A 274 -19.97 -11.97 -0.96
CA GLU A 274 -20.74 -11.33 0.11
C GLU A 274 -20.22 -9.93 0.48
N TRP A 275 -18.90 -9.77 0.63
CA TRP A 275 -18.31 -8.60 1.29
C TRP A 275 -17.72 -7.59 0.31
N VAL A 276 -17.42 -7.98 -0.92
CA VAL A 276 -16.85 -7.10 -1.94
C VAL A 276 -17.81 -6.86 -3.09
N TYR A 277 -18.30 -7.91 -3.75
CA TYR A 277 -19.24 -7.76 -4.88
C TYR A 277 -20.67 -7.46 -4.43
N GLY A 278 -21.05 -7.93 -3.24
CA GLY A 278 -22.37 -7.72 -2.64
C GLY A 278 -22.55 -6.36 -1.95
N THR A 279 -21.55 -5.47 -2.02
CA THR A 279 -21.60 -4.10 -1.50
C THR A 279 -21.39 -3.11 -2.64
N ALA A 280 -22.15 -2.02 -2.67
CA ALA A 280 -22.05 -0.99 -3.71
C ALA A 280 -20.74 -0.19 -3.59
N ASP A 281 -20.26 0.02 -2.36
CA ASP A 281 -19.04 0.74 -2.02
C ASP A 281 -18.53 0.35 -0.61
N HIS A 282 -17.49 1.05 -0.15
CA HIS A 282 -16.93 0.82 1.19
C HIS A 282 -17.87 1.28 2.32
N ALA A 283 -18.73 2.28 2.10
CA ALA A 283 -19.66 2.73 3.13
C ALA A 283 -20.71 1.64 3.42
N GLU A 284 -21.18 0.94 2.39
CA GLU A 284 -22.07 -0.22 2.57
C GLU A 284 -21.35 -1.40 3.25
N TYR A 285 -20.07 -1.65 2.93
CA TYR A 285 -19.24 -2.61 3.67
C TYR A 285 -19.17 -2.27 5.16
N VAL A 286 -18.88 -1.01 5.50
CA VAL A 286 -18.83 -0.53 6.89
C VAL A 286 -20.18 -0.66 7.58
N ALA A 287 -21.28 -0.28 6.91
CA ALA A 287 -22.63 -0.39 7.47
C ALA A 287 -23.03 -1.85 7.73
N LYS A 288 -22.67 -2.76 6.82
CA LYS A 288 -22.96 -4.20 6.94
C LYS A 288 -22.32 -4.86 8.15
N GLN A 289 -21.14 -4.39 8.59
CA GLN A 289 -20.49 -4.87 9.81
C GLN A 289 -21.29 -4.54 11.08
N GLY A 290 -22.05 -3.45 11.07
CA GLY A 290 -22.88 -3.00 12.20
C GLY A 290 -22.13 -2.20 13.27
N GLU A 291 -22.87 -1.41 14.04
CA GLU A 291 -22.30 -0.48 15.03
C GLU A 291 -21.58 -1.20 16.18
N GLU A 292 -22.10 -2.33 16.64
CA GLU A 292 -21.50 -3.11 17.74
C GLU A 292 -20.09 -3.60 17.38
N PHE A 293 -19.90 -4.05 16.14
CA PHE A 293 -18.60 -4.44 15.63
C PHE A 293 -17.60 -3.27 15.70
N TRP A 294 -17.99 -2.09 15.21
CA TRP A 294 -17.12 -0.93 15.19
C TRP A 294 -16.86 -0.35 16.58
N ALA A 295 -17.82 -0.46 17.51
CA ALA A 295 -17.61 -0.11 18.91
C ALA A 295 -16.50 -0.96 19.55
N GLY A 296 -16.36 -2.23 19.14
CA GLY A 296 -15.27 -3.10 19.58
C GLY A 296 -13.88 -2.72 19.08
N LEU A 297 -13.78 -1.89 18.04
CA LEU A 297 -12.53 -1.35 17.49
C LEU A 297 -12.29 0.12 17.88
N ALA A 298 -13.16 0.72 18.69
CA ALA A 298 -13.02 2.12 19.07
C ALA A 298 -11.75 2.35 19.91
N VAL A 299 -11.10 3.48 19.69
CA VAL A 299 -9.93 3.92 20.45
C VAL A 299 -10.27 5.16 21.26
N GLY A 300 -9.68 5.27 22.46
CA GLY A 300 -9.78 6.49 23.27
C GLY A 300 -8.81 7.58 22.80
N GLU A 301 -9.02 8.79 23.28
CA GLU A 301 -8.12 9.91 23.00
C GLU A 301 -6.76 9.71 23.69
N ALA A 302 -5.69 9.95 22.93
CA ALA A 302 -4.31 9.95 23.40
C ALA A 302 -3.51 11.00 22.61
N LEU A 303 -3.73 12.28 22.92
CA LEU A 303 -3.16 13.41 22.19
C LEU A 303 -1.65 13.55 22.48
N SER A 304 -0.87 13.89 21.46
CA SER A 304 0.53 14.29 21.64
C SER A 304 0.64 15.72 22.18
N GLU A 305 1.74 16.03 22.87
CA GLU A 305 2.07 17.42 23.25
C GLU A 305 2.19 18.33 22.01
N PRO A 306 1.57 19.53 22.01
CA PRO A 306 1.68 20.48 20.91
C PRO A 306 3.04 21.20 20.91
N VAL A 307 3.47 21.64 19.73
CA VAL A 307 4.68 22.46 19.52
C VAL A 307 4.31 23.91 19.20
N ASN A 308 5.11 24.86 19.72
CA ASN A 308 4.91 26.29 19.48
C ASN A 308 5.76 26.77 18.29
N TYR A 309 5.11 27.03 17.15
CA TYR A 309 5.76 27.58 15.94
C TYR A 309 5.85 29.11 15.91
N GLY A 310 5.32 29.80 16.93
CA GLY A 310 5.21 31.25 16.97
C GLY A 310 4.18 31.83 16.00
N ARG A 311 3.83 33.10 16.19
CA ARG A 311 3.04 33.90 15.23
C ARG A 311 3.65 35.29 15.10
N ARG A 312 3.51 35.91 13.92
CA ARG A 312 3.89 37.32 13.72
C ARG A 312 3.00 38.20 14.63
N LEU A 313 3.62 39.13 15.35
CA LEU A 313 2.94 40.16 16.14
C LEU A 313 2.46 41.31 15.25
#